data_AF-A0AA86QI11-F1
#
_entry.id   AF-A0AA86QI11-F1
#
_cell.length_a   1.000
_cell.length_b   1.000
_cell.length_c   1.000
_cell.angle_alpha   90.00
_cell.angle_beta   90.00
_cell.angle_gamma   90.00
#
_symmetry.space_group_name_H-M   'P 1'
#
loop_
_entity.id
_entity.type
_entity.pdbx_description
1 polymer ?
#
loop_
_entity_poly.entity_id
_entity_poly.type
_entity_poly.pdbx_seq_one_letter_code
_entity_poly.pdbx_strand_id
1 'polypeptide(L)'
;MGKPDEKQLKQVFGAIDGDKSGKINTSELSKALKQVGMEMDDDTIKGMLDLIDTDSDGQMNFKEFMTFINVCENAEPENVGSILFYAADTDFSGKIDKKELKVILEKLGVKATDAQLSEVMAEVADKTGEITHDGFKALVEALSE
;
A
#
# COMPACT_ATOMS: atom_id res chain seq x y z
N MET A 1 -11.91 -9.89 -1.39
CA MET A 1 -12.37 -8.50 -1.41
C MET A 1 -12.89 -8.14 -2.79
N GLY A 2 -13.80 -7.18 -2.91
CA GLY A 2 -14.08 -6.53 -4.20
C GLY A 2 -13.16 -5.33 -4.37
N LYS A 3 -12.74 -5.04 -5.61
CA LYS A 3 -12.03 -3.80 -5.94
C LYS A 3 -12.83 -2.60 -5.41
N PRO A 4 -12.20 -1.61 -4.77
CA PRO A 4 -12.90 -0.42 -4.29
C PRO A 4 -13.70 0.23 -5.43
N ASP A 5 -14.90 0.76 -5.14
CA ASP A 5 -15.75 1.40 -6.15
C ASP A 5 -15.04 2.64 -6.69
N GLU A 6 -14.47 2.49 -7.88
CA GLU A 6 -13.66 3.50 -8.54
C GLU A 6 -14.43 4.81 -8.74
N LYS A 7 -15.75 4.76 -8.92
CA LYS A 7 -16.57 5.96 -9.12
C LYS A 7 -16.74 6.73 -7.81
N GLN A 8 -17.01 6.02 -6.72
CA GLN A 8 -17.09 6.64 -5.38
C GLN A 8 -15.74 7.21 -4.97
N LEU A 9 -14.65 6.47 -5.19
CA LEU A 9 -13.32 6.94 -4.88
C LEU A 9 -12.91 8.15 -5.70
N LYS A 10 -13.30 8.25 -6.98
CA LYS A 10 -13.06 9.48 -7.78
C LYS A 10 -13.77 10.70 -7.22
N GLN A 11 -14.97 10.53 -6.66
CA GLN A 11 -15.69 11.64 -6.03
C GLN A 11 -15.00 12.10 -4.75
N VAL A 12 -14.54 11.15 -3.92
CA VAL A 12 -13.79 11.46 -2.70
C VAL A 12 -12.45 12.11 -3.07
N PHE A 13 -11.69 11.52 -4.00
CA PHE A 13 -10.43 12.07 -4.50
C PHE A 13 -10.60 13.52 -4.97
N GLY A 14 -11.60 13.80 -5.80
CA GLY A 14 -11.87 15.16 -6.28
C GLY A 14 -12.41 16.13 -5.21
N ALA A 15 -12.89 15.63 -4.08
CA ALA A 15 -13.26 16.46 -2.92
C ALA A 15 -12.03 16.80 -2.05
N ILE A 16 -11.01 15.94 -2.05
CA ILE A 16 -9.75 16.12 -1.32
C ILE A 16 -8.76 16.98 -2.11
N ASP A 17 -8.60 16.69 -3.41
CA ASP A 17 -7.77 17.43 -4.37
C ASP A 17 -8.38 18.83 -4.61
N GLY A 18 -8.07 19.74 -3.69
CA GLY A 18 -8.69 21.07 -3.62
C GLY A 18 -8.15 22.01 -4.69
N ASP A 19 -6.90 21.81 -5.10
CA ASP A 19 -6.25 22.59 -6.15
C ASP A 19 -6.45 22.00 -7.56
N LYS A 20 -7.04 20.80 -7.66
CA LYS A 20 -7.28 20.06 -8.92
C LYS A 20 -6.00 19.76 -9.68
N SER A 21 -4.90 19.54 -8.96
CA SER A 21 -3.63 19.13 -9.53
C SER A 21 -3.68 17.71 -10.09
N GLY A 22 -4.69 16.91 -9.70
CA GLY A 22 -4.78 15.50 -10.00
C GLY A 22 -3.94 14.63 -9.07
N LYS A 23 -3.40 15.21 -7.99
CA LYS A 23 -2.65 14.53 -6.92
C LYS A 23 -3.05 15.12 -5.57
N ILE A 24 -2.96 14.33 -4.51
CA ILE A 24 -3.26 14.76 -3.14
C ILE A 24 -1.95 14.96 -2.38
N ASN A 25 -1.69 16.16 -1.89
CA ASN A 25 -0.53 16.41 -1.03
C ASN A 25 -0.84 16.11 0.46
N THR A 26 0.20 16.08 1.30
CA THR A 26 0.07 15.79 2.75
C THR A 26 -0.92 16.71 3.46
N SER A 27 -0.99 18.00 3.10
CA SER A 27 -1.90 18.96 3.72
C SER A 27 -3.36 18.68 3.34
N GLU A 28 -3.62 18.33 2.08
CA GLU A 28 -4.95 17.94 1.61
C GLU A 28 -5.41 16.65 2.26
N LEU A 29 -4.54 15.64 2.35
CA LEU A 29 -4.83 14.38 3.03
C LEU A 29 -5.12 14.60 4.53
N SER A 30 -4.29 15.37 5.23
CA SER A 30 -4.49 15.71 6.66
C SER A 30 -5.83 16.42 6.90
N LYS A 31 -6.22 17.34 6.01
CA LYS A 31 -7.53 17.99 6.08
C LYS A 31 -8.67 17.01 5.84
N ALA A 32 -8.54 16.13 4.87
CA ALA A 32 -9.56 15.13 4.55
C ALA A 32 -9.79 14.14 5.70
N LEU A 33 -8.71 13.60 6.27
CA LEU A 33 -8.76 12.70 7.42
C LEU A 33 -9.47 13.34 8.62
N LYS A 34 -9.14 14.61 8.91
CA LYS A 34 -9.83 15.39 9.96
C LYS A 34 -11.32 15.58 9.68
N GLN A 35 -11.73 15.76 8.42
CA GLN A 35 -13.14 15.91 8.05
C GLN A 35 -13.95 14.63 8.24
N VAL A 36 -13.33 13.46 8.10
CA VAL A 36 -13.98 12.16 8.35
C VAL A 36 -13.85 11.67 9.78
N GLY A 37 -13.27 12.49 10.68
CA GLY A 37 -13.10 12.17 12.10
C GLY A 37 -11.93 11.24 12.39
N MET A 38 -11.02 11.02 11.44
CA MET A 38 -9.75 10.35 11.67
C MET A 38 -8.67 11.38 12.03
N GLU A 39 -8.23 11.33 13.28
CA GLU A 39 -7.08 12.10 13.73
C GLU A 39 -5.83 11.23 13.59
N MET A 40 -5.01 11.54 12.59
CA MET A 40 -3.66 11.00 12.44
C MET A 40 -2.67 12.15 12.55
N ASP A 41 -1.53 11.89 13.18
CA ASP A 41 -0.43 12.85 13.20
C ASP A 41 0.25 12.94 11.83
N ASP A 42 0.89 14.08 11.56
CA ASP A 42 1.52 14.33 10.26
C ASP A 42 2.66 13.33 9.97
N ASP A 43 3.31 12.79 11.00
CA ASP A 43 4.38 11.79 10.88
C ASP A 43 3.83 10.44 10.39
N THR A 44 2.68 10.01 10.90
CA THR A 44 1.96 8.80 10.48
C THR A 44 1.44 8.96 9.06
N ILE A 45 0.84 10.12 8.74
CA ILE A 45 0.37 10.42 7.38
C ILE A 45 1.55 10.37 6.42
N LYS A 46 2.68 10.96 6.79
CA LYS A 46 3.90 10.94 5.97
C LYS A 46 4.45 9.53 5.80
N GLY A 47 4.51 8.72 6.87
CA GLY A 47 4.95 7.33 6.78
C GLY A 47 4.05 6.48 5.86
N MET A 48 2.73 6.69 5.91
CA MET A 48 1.79 6.04 4.99
C MET A 48 1.98 6.53 3.55
N LEU A 49 2.15 7.84 3.35
CA LEU A 49 2.45 8.42 2.05
C LEU A 49 3.73 7.83 1.47
N ASP A 50 4.84 7.84 2.20
CA ASP A 50 6.12 7.30 1.74
C ASP A 50 6.01 5.81 1.37
N LEU A 51 5.18 5.05 2.10
CA LEU A 51 4.96 3.65 1.80
C LEU A 51 4.13 3.42 0.53
N ILE A 52 3.15 4.28 0.26
CA ILE A 52 2.20 4.11 -0.84
C ILE A 52 2.68 4.83 -2.11
N ASP A 53 3.35 5.97 -1.98
CA ASP A 53 3.94 6.77 -3.04
C ASP A 53 4.94 5.91 -3.85
N THR A 54 4.49 5.44 -5.02
CA THR A 54 5.25 4.56 -5.89
C THR A 54 6.11 5.33 -6.88
N ASP A 55 5.71 6.56 -7.23
CA ASP A 55 6.45 7.41 -8.16
C ASP A 55 7.44 8.36 -7.45
N SER A 56 7.44 8.37 -6.11
CA SER A 56 8.31 9.14 -5.22
C SER A 56 8.24 10.64 -5.48
N ASP A 57 7.06 11.14 -5.85
CA ASP A 57 6.85 12.56 -6.12
C ASP A 57 6.36 13.35 -4.88
N GLY A 58 6.13 12.66 -3.77
CA GLY A 58 5.67 13.25 -2.50
C GLY A 58 4.20 13.64 -2.50
N GLN A 59 3.44 13.22 -3.52
CA GLN A 59 2.01 13.43 -3.67
C GLN A 59 1.35 12.08 -3.97
N MET A 60 0.04 11.98 -3.72
CA MET A 60 -0.71 10.75 -3.93
C MET A 60 -1.56 10.89 -5.18
N ASN A 61 -1.21 10.15 -6.23
CA ASN A 61 -2.04 10.05 -7.43
C ASN A 61 -3.29 9.19 -7.18
N PHE A 62 -4.22 9.16 -8.14
CA PHE A 62 -5.47 8.42 -7.96
C PHE A 62 -5.27 6.93 -7.67
N LYS A 63 -4.28 6.27 -8.29
CA LYS A 63 -4.02 4.84 -8.06
C LYS A 63 -3.52 4.62 -6.62
N GLU A 64 -2.60 5.45 -6.18
CA GLU A 64 -2.06 5.44 -4.81
C GLU A 64 -3.14 5.75 -3.78
N PHE A 65 -4.08 6.64 -4.10
CA PHE A 65 -5.24 6.89 -3.25
C PHE A 65 -6.12 5.66 -3.06
N MET A 66 -6.33 4.86 -4.11
CA MET A 66 -7.04 3.59 -3.97
C MET A 66 -6.28 2.63 -3.04
N THR A 67 -4.96 2.58 -3.14
CA THR A 67 -4.11 1.78 -2.26
C THR A 67 -4.18 2.27 -0.82
N PHE A 68 -4.15 3.58 -0.60
CA PHE A 68 -4.31 4.19 0.72
C PHE A 68 -5.63 3.81 1.38
N ILE A 69 -6.74 3.91 0.66
CA ILE A 69 -8.04 3.52 1.20
C ILE A 69 -8.08 2.01 1.49
N ASN A 70 -7.54 1.17 0.59
CA ASN A 70 -7.47 -0.27 0.81
C ASN A 70 -6.65 -0.63 2.06
N VAL A 71 -5.51 0.03 2.28
CA VAL A 71 -4.69 -0.13 3.48
C VAL A 71 -5.46 0.34 4.72
N CYS A 72 -6.10 1.51 4.69
CA CYS A 72 -6.84 2.02 5.85
C CYS A 72 -8.08 1.18 6.22
N GLU A 73 -8.74 0.57 5.23
CA GLU A 73 -9.94 -0.24 5.45
C GLU A 73 -9.62 -1.66 5.92
N ASN A 74 -8.50 -2.24 5.48
CA ASN A 74 -8.22 -3.66 5.64
C ASN A 74 -6.96 -3.98 6.44
N ALA A 75 -6.00 -3.07 6.52
CA ALA A 75 -4.78 -3.29 7.29
C ALA A 75 -5.00 -3.05 8.78
N GLU A 76 -4.34 -3.86 9.60
CA GLU A 76 -4.24 -3.60 11.04
C GLU A 76 -3.15 -2.53 11.27
N PRO A 77 -3.48 -1.34 11.80
CA PRO A 77 -2.52 -0.21 11.91
C PRO A 77 -1.35 -0.50 12.85
N GLU A 78 -1.51 -1.45 13.77
CA GLU A 78 -0.49 -1.93 14.70
C GLU A 78 0.39 -3.05 14.12
N ASN A 79 0.04 -3.59 12.96
CA ASN A 79 0.74 -4.68 12.30
C ASN A 79 1.37 -4.20 10.98
N VAL A 80 2.66 -3.86 11.05
CA VAL A 80 3.44 -3.40 9.90
C VAL A 80 3.37 -4.40 8.73
N GLY A 81 3.38 -5.71 8.99
CA GLY A 81 3.29 -6.72 7.95
C GLY A 81 1.96 -6.66 7.17
N SER A 82 0.86 -6.36 7.86
CA SER A 82 -0.46 -6.17 7.25
C SER A 82 -0.47 -4.91 6.37
N ILE A 83 0.08 -3.80 6.87
CA ILE A 83 0.20 -2.55 6.11
C ILE A 83 1.02 -2.77 4.84
N LEU A 84 2.18 -3.42 4.96
CA LEU A 84 3.05 -3.74 3.82
C LEU A 84 2.37 -4.66 2.81
N PHE A 85 1.56 -5.61 3.27
CA PHE A 85 0.82 -6.50 2.39
C PHE A 85 -0.16 -5.73 1.51
N TYR A 86 -1.02 -4.92 2.12
CA TYR A 86 -2.03 -4.15 1.39
C TYR A 86 -1.44 -3.00 0.56
N ALA A 87 -0.25 -2.50 0.93
CA ALA A 87 0.49 -1.55 0.12
C ALA A 87 1.14 -2.20 -1.11
N ALA A 88 1.53 -3.48 -1.00
CA ALA A 88 2.12 -4.24 -2.10
C ALA A 88 1.08 -4.73 -3.11
N ASP A 89 -0.11 -5.12 -2.65
CA ASP A 89 -1.25 -5.55 -3.48
C ASP A 89 -1.84 -4.36 -4.27
N THR A 90 -1.20 -4.01 -5.39
CA THR A 90 -1.53 -2.83 -6.18
C THR A 90 -2.70 -3.05 -7.13
N ASP A 91 -3.04 -4.31 -7.42
CA ASP A 91 -4.18 -4.69 -8.24
C ASP A 91 -5.42 -5.05 -7.41
N PHE A 92 -5.29 -5.08 -6.08
CA PHE A 92 -6.35 -5.41 -5.12
C PHE A 92 -6.86 -6.84 -5.28
N SER A 93 -6.00 -7.75 -5.73
CA SER A 93 -6.30 -9.18 -5.86
C SER A 93 -6.43 -9.88 -4.50
N GLY A 94 -5.93 -9.26 -3.43
CA GLY A 94 -5.81 -9.87 -2.11
C GLY A 94 -4.65 -10.86 -2.03
N LYS A 95 -3.72 -10.79 -2.98
CA LYS A 95 -2.50 -11.59 -3.06
C LYS A 95 -1.37 -10.73 -3.63
N ILE A 96 -0.14 -11.20 -3.48
CA ILE A 96 1.05 -10.50 -3.97
C ILE A 96 1.74 -11.34 -5.04
N ASP A 97 1.87 -10.78 -6.23
CA ASP A 97 2.67 -11.38 -7.29
C ASP A 97 4.17 -11.04 -7.18
N LYS A 98 4.99 -11.65 -8.04
CA LYS A 98 6.45 -11.41 -8.05
C LYS A 98 6.83 -9.95 -8.29
N LYS A 99 6.07 -9.22 -9.10
CA LYS A 99 6.33 -7.80 -9.40
C LYS A 99 5.98 -6.94 -8.20
N GLU A 100 4.85 -7.22 -7.56
CA GLU A 100 4.41 -6.53 -6.35
C GLU A 100 5.37 -6.77 -5.19
N LEU A 101 5.83 -8.01 -5.00
CA LEU A 101 6.89 -8.32 -4.03
C LEU A 101 8.18 -7.54 -4.32
N LYS A 102 8.57 -7.44 -5.59
CA LYS A 102 9.76 -6.67 -5.97
C LYS A 102 9.62 -5.20 -5.61
N VAL A 103 8.47 -4.58 -5.92
CA VAL A 103 8.21 -3.16 -5.63
C VAL A 103 8.31 -2.90 -4.14
N ILE A 104 7.67 -3.71 -3.30
CA ILE A 104 7.68 -3.48 -1.85
C ILE A 104 9.07 -3.72 -1.25
N LEU A 105 9.84 -4.72 -1.73
CA LEU A 105 11.22 -4.93 -1.29
C LEU A 105 12.14 -3.76 -1.65
N GLU A 106 11.99 -3.19 -2.85
CA GLU A 106 12.74 -1.99 -3.25
C GLU A 106 12.39 -0.77 -2.35
N LYS A 107 11.12 -0.60 -1.96
CA LYS A 107 10.70 0.44 -1.01
C LYS A 107 11.29 0.25 0.39
N LEU A 108 11.47 -0.99 0.82
CA LEU A 108 12.15 -1.33 2.08
C LEU A 108 13.69 -1.21 1.99
N GLY A 109 14.23 -0.80 0.83
CA GLY A 109 15.67 -0.69 0.60
C GLY A 109 16.37 -2.03 0.32
N VAL A 110 15.60 -3.11 0.15
CA VAL A 110 16.10 -4.45 -0.14
C VAL A 110 16.16 -4.66 -1.65
N LYS A 111 17.37 -4.69 -2.21
CA LYS A 111 17.59 -5.03 -3.63
C LYS A 111 17.63 -6.55 -3.80
N ALA A 112 16.51 -7.14 -4.20
CA ALA A 112 16.43 -8.55 -4.54
C ALA A 112 16.66 -8.77 -6.04
N THR A 113 17.48 -9.76 -6.38
CA THR A 113 17.61 -10.25 -7.76
C THR A 113 16.42 -11.13 -8.15
N ASP A 114 16.18 -11.29 -9.45
CA ASP A 114 15.08 -12.13 -9.94
C ASP A 114 15.17 -13.59 -9.44
N ALA A 115 16.40 -14.09 -9.23
CA ALA A 115 16.66 -15.39 -8.64
C ALA A 115 16.23 -15.46 -7.16
N GLN A 116 16.62 -14.47 -6.35
CA GLN A 116 16.21 -14.38 -4.94
C GLN A 116 14.70 -14.22 -4.79
N LEU A 117 14.07 -13.40 -5.63
CA LEU A 117 12.61 -13.29 -5.66
C LEU A 117 11.96 -14.64 -5.96
N SER A 118 12.50 -15.39 -6.94
CA SER A 118 11.95 -16.70 -7.29
C SER A 118 12.10 -17.72 -6.17
N GLU A 119 13.19 -17.66 -5.41
CA GLU A 119 13.43 -18.49 -4.24
C GLU A 119 12.43 -18.18 -3.12
N VAL A 120 12.25 -16.90 -2.78
CA VAL A 120 11.24 -16.45 -1.81
C VAL A 120 9.84 -16.88 -2.25
N MET A 121 9.46 -16.61 -3.51
CA MET A 121 8.16 -17.01 -4.03
C MET A 121 7.98 -18.55 -3.98
N ALA A 122 9.01 -19.34 -4.23
CA ALA A 122 8.91 -20.80 -4.14
C ALA A 122 8.68 -21.30 -2.70
N GLU A 123 9.08 -20.52 -1.70
CA GLU A 123 8.91 -20.84 -0.28
C GLU A 123 7.57 -20.38 0.28
N VAL A 124 7.15 -19.14 -0.05
CA VAL A 124 5.98 -18.50 0.60
C VAL A 124 4.75 -18.36 -0.30
N ALA A 125 4.86 -18.58 -1.61
CA ALA A 125 3.70 -18.50 -2.50
C ALA A 125 2.82 -19.74 -2.40
N ASP A 126 1.54 -19.57 -2.71
CA ASP A 126 0.58 -20.65 -2.79
C ASP A 126 0.72 -21.43 -4.11
N LYS A 127 -0.23 -22.34 -4.36
CA LYS A 127 -0.26 -23.15 -5.59
C LYS A 127 -0.47 -22.34 -6.87
N THR A 128 -0.90 -21.08 -6.79
CA THR A 128 -1.04 -20.19 -7.94
C THR A 128 0.23 -19.39 -8.21
N GLY A 129 1.24 -19.48 -7.32
CA GLY A 129 2.47 -18.72 -7.44
C GLY A 129 2.32 -17.27 -6.96
N GLU A 130 1.35 -17.03 -6.09
CA GLU A 130 1.08 -15.72 -5.48
C GLU A 130 1.16 -15.85 -3.95
N ILE A 131 1.61 -14.80 -3.28
CA ILE A 131 1.75 -14.79 -1.82
C ILE A 131 0.42 -14.36 -1.19
N THR A 132 -0.11 -15.18 -0.30
CA THR A 132 -1.30 -14.86 0.50
C THR A 132 -0.92 -14.02 1.72
N HIS A 133 -1.91 -13.43 2.39
CA HIS A 133 -1.67 -12.67 3.63
C HIS A 133 -0.84 -13.46 4.66
N ASP A 134 -1.15 -14.75 4.84
CA ASP A 134 -0.41 -15.62 5.77
C ASP A 134 1.03 -15.88 5.31
N GLY A 135 1.24 -16.09 4.00
CA GLY A 135 2.57 -16.28 3.43
C GLY A 135 3.43 -15.02 3.54
N PHE A 136 2.84 -13.85 3.36
CA PHE A 136 3.54 -12.58 3.50
C PHE A 136 3.85 -12.25 4.96
N LYS A 137 2.94 -12.56 5.87
CA LYS A 137 3.20 -12.44 7.31
C LYS A 137 4.39 -13.29 7.74
N ALA A 138 4.45 -14.55 7.31
CA ALA A 138 5.58 -15.43 7.59
C ALA A 138 6.90 -14.87 7.02
N LEU A 139 6.87 -14.27 5.82
CA LEU A 139 8.03 -13.61 5.23
C LEU A 139 8.53 -12.43 6.09
N VAL A 140 7.63 -11.56 6.54
CA VAL A 140 7.99 -10.39 7.36
C VAL A 140 8.52 -10.81 8.73
N GLU A 141 7.94 -11.84 9.33
CA GLU A 141 8.44 -12.43 10.59
C GLU A 141 9.85 -12.99 10.41
N ALA A 142 10.12 -13.74 9.33
CA ALA A 142 11.44 -14.30 9.03
C ALA A 142 12.53 -13.24 8.74
N LEU A 143 12.14 -12.05 8.27
CA LEU A 143 13.06 -10.93 8.05
C LEU A 143 13.32 -10.10 9.31
N SER A 144 12.48 -10.27 10.34
CA SER A 144 12.56 -9.53 11.61
C SER A 144 13.37 -10.27 12.68
N GLU A 145 13.76 -11.53 12.44
CA GLU A 145 14.68 -12.35 13.27
C GLU A 145 16.14 -12.27 12.79
#